data_AF-A0A962IDP9-F1
#
_entry.id   AF-A0A962IDP9-F1
#
_cell.length_a   1.000
_cell.length_b   1.000
_cell.length_c   1.000
_cell.angle_alpha   90.00
_cell.angle_beta   90.00
_cell.angle_gamma   90.00
#
_symmetry.space_group_name_H-M   'P 1'
#
loop_
_entity.id
_entity.type
_entity.pdbx_description
1 polymer ?
#
loop_
_entity_poly.entity_id
_entity_poly.type
_entity_poly.pdbx_seq_one_letter_code
_entity_poly.pdbx_strand_id
1 'polypeptide(L)' 'MNIFSSIFNTVFDPRKKEIRRAIRELQALNDRELNDLGLSRSNIEYAVRNGHPDADTKRAA' A
#
# COMPACT_ATOMS: atom_id res chain seq x y z
N MET A 1 -4.42 -35.38 -14.31
CA MET A 1 -5.00 -34.24 -13.58
C MET A 1 -3.86 -33.28 -13.26
N ASN A 2 -3.92 -32.05 -13.79
CA ASN A 2 -2.72 -31.28 -14.17
C ASN A 2 -2.00 -30.58 -13.00
N ILE A 3 -0.77 -31.04 -12.72
CA ILE A 3 0.28 -30.41 -11.90
C ILE A 3 0.61 -28.95 -12.28
N PHE A 4 0.27 -28.51 -13.49
CA PHE A 4 0.55 -27.14 -13.98
C PHE A 4 -0.27 -26.04 -13.27
N SER A 5 -1.40 -26.36 -12.65
CA SER A 5 -2.30 -25.34 -12.07
C SER A 5 -1.81 -24.78 -10.71
N SER A 6 -0.92 -25.48 -10.01
CA SER A 6 -0.54 -25.10 -8.64
C SER A 6 0.59 -24.08 -8.52
N ILE A 7 1.38 -23.85 -9.58
CA ILE A 7 2.52 -22.92 -9.53
C ILE A 7 2.10 -21.49 -9.97
N PHE A 8 1.14 -21.38 -10.89
CA PHE A 8 0.77 -20.10 -11.49
C PHE A 8 -0.17 -19.25 -10.62
N ASN A 9 -0.92 -19.84 -9.69
CA ASN A 9 -1.94 -19.12 -8.92
C ASN A 9 -1.38 -18.24 -7.78
N THR A 10 -0.08 -18.29 -7.50
CA THR A 10 0.56 -17.51 -6.42
C THR A 10 1.26 -16.22 -6.88
N VAL A 11 1.46 -16.02 -8.18
CA VAL A 11 2.24 -14.87 -8.69
C VAL A 11 1.37 -13.62 -8.89
N PHE A 12 0.09 -13.80 -9.22
CA PHE A 12 -0.87 -12.71 -9.40
C PHE A 12 -1.77 -12.54 -8.19
N ASP A 13 -1.21 -12.04 -7.07
CA ASP A 13 -2.03 -11.47 -6.01
C ASP A 13 -2.42 -10.03 -6.43
N PRO A 14 -3.68 -9.75 -6.80
CA PRO A 14 -4.09 -8.41 -7.22
C PRO A 14 -3.84 -7.37 -6.13
N ARG A 15 -3.87 -7.74 -4.85
CA ARG A 15 -3.59 -6.81 -3.74
C ARG A 15 -2.14 -6.34 -3.76
N LYS A 16 -1.19 -7.20 -4.15
CA LYS A 16 0.23 -6.80 -4.30
C LYS A 16 0.44 -5.82 -5.46
N LYS A 17 -0.42 -5.82 -6.47
CA LYS A 17 -0.37 -4.83 -7.56
C LYS A 17 -0.91 -3.49 -7.07
N GLU A 18 -2.05 -3.48 -6.40
CA GLU A 18 -2.65 -2.27 -5.86
C GLU A 18 -1.76 -1.60 -4.81
N ILE A 19 -1.14 -2.37 -3.90
CA ILE A 19 -0.18 -1.83 -2.91
C ILE A 19 1.00 -1.13 -3.60
N ARG A 20 1.59 -1.76 -4.62
CA ARG A 20 2.73 -1.17 -5.35
C ARG A 20 2.33 0.10 -6.11
N ARG A 21 1.10 0.13 -6.63
CA ARG A 21 0.55 1.31 -7.29
C ARG A 21 0.38 2.46 -6.30
N ALA A 22 -0.26 2.21 -5.17
CA ALA A 22 -0.46 3.20 -4.12
C ALA A 22 0.87 3.77 -3.59
N ILE A 23 1.88 2.92 -3.36
CA ILE A 23 3.22 3.37 -2.96
C ILE A 23 3.82 4.31 -4.01
N ARG A 24 3.71 3.99 -5.31
CA ARG A 24 4.25 4.84 -6.38
C ARG A 24 3.52 6.17 -6.49
N GLU A 25 2.19 6.16 -6.37
CA GLU A 25 1.38 7.38 -6.41
C GLU A 25 1.73 8.30 -5.23
N LEU A 26 1.90 7.77 -4.02
CA LEU A 26 2.35 8.55 -2.86
C LEU A 26 3.80 9.03 -3.02
N GLN A 27 4.70 8.21 -3.57
CA GLN A 27 6.08 8.62 -3.84
C GLN A 27 6.19 9.72 -4.91
N ALA A 28 5.19 9.85 -5.78
CA ALA A 28 5.14 10.92 -6.78
C ALA A 28 4.74 12.28 -6.16
N LEU A 29 4.11 12.28 -4.98
CA LEU A 29 3.82 13.50 -4.24
C LEU A 29 5.11 14.16 -3.74
N ASN A 30 5.07 15.48 -3.59
CA ASN A 30 6.17 16.23 -3.01
C ASN A 30 6.15 16.13 -1.47
N ASP A 31 7.26 16.51 -0.83
CA ASP A 31 7.42 16.33 0.62
C ASP A 31 6.44 17.17 1.44
N ARG A 32 5.95 18.29 0.87
CA ARG A 32 4.92 19.12 1.51
C ARG A 32 3.56 18.41 1.50
N GLU A 33 3.16 17.89 0.35
CA GLU A 33 1.91 17.12 0.19
C GLU A 33 1.92 15.86 1.06
N LEU A 34 3.06 15.17 1.16
CA LEU A 34 3.21 14.04 2.07
C LEU A 34 3.08 14.47 3.54
N ASN A 35 3.72 15.59 3.92
CA ASN A 35 3.67 16.11 5.27
C ASN A 35 2.25 16.56 5.68
N ASP A 36 1.48 17.13 4.75
CA ASP A 36 0.08 17.51 4.98
C ASP A 36 -0.81 16.28 5.25
N LEU A 37 -0.43 15.11 4.70
CA LEU A 37 -1.06 13.81 4.97
C LEU A 37 -0.52 13.14 6.25
N GLY A 38 0.43 13.75 6.96
CA GLY A 38 1.12 13.14 8.11
C GLY A 38 2.10 12.03 7.72
N LEU A 39 2.48 11.96 6.44
CA LEU A 39 3.35 10.92 5.90
C LEU A 39 4.76 11.44 5.61
N SER A 40 5.74 10.56 5.80
CA SER A 40 7.11 10.76 5.31
C SER A 40 7.43 9.69 4.27
N ARG A 41 8.34 9.98 3.33
CA ARG A 41 8.70 9.03 2.25
C ARG A 41 9.12 7.65 2.75
N SER A 42 9.83 7.62 3.88
CA SER A 42 10.27 6.38 4.54
C SER A 42 9.11 5.59 5.15
N ASN A 43 8.00 6.24 5.50
CA ASN A 43 6.85 5.61 6.14
C ASN A 43 5.73 5.22 5.14
N ILE A 44 5.80 5.65 3.87
CA ILE A 44 4.79 5.36 2.83
C ILE A 44 4.52 3.86 2.73
N GLU A 45 5.58 3.04 2.61
CA GLU A 45 5.42 1.60 2.44
C GLU A 45 4.74 0.95 3.67
N TYR A 46 5.13 1.38 4.87
CA TYR A 46 4.54 0.89 6.10
C TYR A 46 3.07 1.29 6.22
N ALA A 47 2.74 2.54 5.93
CA ALA A 47 1.38 3.07 6.01
C ALA A 47 0.42 2.41 4.99
N VAL A 48 0.87 2.15 3.76
CA VAL A 48 0.05 1.47 2.73
C VAL A 48 -0.20 0.01 3.08
N ARG A 49 0.77 -0.66 3.73
CA ARG A 49 0.67 -2.09 4.06
C ARG A 49 -0.07 -2.38 5.36
N ASN A 50 0.10 -1.53 6.37
CA ASN A 50 -0.40 -1.75 7.73
C ASN A 50 -1.56 -0.81 8.10
N GLY A 51 -1.88 0.17 7.25
CA GLY A 51 -2.78 1.26 7.58
C GLY A 51 -2.06 2.38 8.33
N HIS A 52 -2.47 3.63 8.09
CA HIS A 52 -2.02 4.75 8.90
C HIS A 52 -2.79 4.72 10.23
N PRO A 53 -2.13 4.60 11.40
CA PRO A 53 -2.82 4.46 12.69
C PRO A 53 -3.83 5.59 12.95
N ASP A 54 -3.51 6.81 12.53
CA ASP A 54 -4.39 7.97 12.70
C ASP A 54 -5.62 7.99 11.78
N ALA A 55 -5.62 7.22 10.68
CA ALA A 55 -6.75 7.17 9.75
C ALA A 55 -7.90 6.30 10.29
N ASP A 56 -7.59 5.27 11.08
CA ASP A 56 -8.60 4.44 11.75
C ASP A 56 -9.12 5.13 13.02
N THR A 57 -8.27 5.90 13.70
CA THR A 57 -8.63 6.61 14.94
C THR A 57 -9.70 7.69 14.70
N LYS A 58 -9.72 8.33 13.53
CA LYS A 58 -10.74 9.36 13.18
C LYS A 58 -12.07 8.81 12.69
N ARG A 59 -12.19 7.51 12.42
CA ARG A 59 -13.43 6.88 11.93
C ARG A 59 -14.31 6.33 13.05
N ALA A 60 -13.81 6.34 14.29
CA ALA A 60 -14.46 5.80 15.49
C ALA A 60 -14.91 6.88 16.51
N ALA A 61 -14.94 8.15 16.12
CA ALA A 61 -15.41 9.27 16.96
C ALA A 61 -16.66 9.93 16.37
#